data_AF-A0A2G9TRV9-F1
#
_entry.id   AF-A0A2G9TRV9-F1
#
_cell.length_a   1.000
_cell.length_b   1.000
_cell.length_c   1.000
_cell.angle_alpha   90.00
_cell.angle_beta   90.00
_cell.angle_gamma   90.00
#
_symmetry.space_group_name_H-M   'P 1'
#
loop_
_entity.id
_entity.type
_entity.pdbx_description
1 polymer ?
#
loop_
_entity_poly.entity_id
_entity_poly.type
_entity_poly.pdbx_seq_one_letter_code
_entity_poly.pdbx_strand_id
1 'polypeptide(L)'
;MVLDYRMGAGFMAQPALMMSSDTIFGFPKYPPFRLNSPRFPQETFLGRYLHYLDVVDPSTLFTSNKRLQESVQLLQDYQKGVAKATDQELWRAQKIKQAILHPDTGEKVLPPFRMSGFVPFGWITVTGMLLPNPSWPTLLFWQWMNQSHNACVNYANRNATQRFVPLPATSLASSLNVVCMRWAELRTGIEVYEKGGRVVGVSKVAAKQAVTDTTLVRAFLPVPLLLAPPCIMPFLE
;
A
#
# COMPACT_ATOMS: atom_id res chain seq x y z
N MET A 1 -57.29 -5.39 -11.02
CA MET A 1 -57.47 -6.84 -11.14
C MET A 1 -57.38 -7.17 -12.63
N VAL A 2 -56.46 -7.92 -13.20
CA VAL A 2 -55.21 -8.61 -12.84
C VAL A 2 -54.44 -8.71 -14.17
N LEU A 3 -53.11 -8.63 -14.09
CA LEU A 3 -52.14 -8.85 -15.18
C LEU A 3 -52.25 -10.26 -15.78
N ASP A 4 -52.06 -10.39 -17.10
CA ASP A 4 -51.41 -11.59 -17.65
C ASP A 4 -50.76 -11.25 -19.01
N TYR A 5 -49.43 -11.05 -19.00
CA TYR A 5 -48.61 -10.93 -20.21
C TYR A 5 -47.73 -12.17 -20.29
N ARG A 6 -48.16 -13.12 -21.12
CA ARG A 6 -47.35 -14.25 -21.57
C ARG A 6 -46.14 -13.73 -22.34
N MET A 7 -44.93 -14.03 -21.87
CA MET A 7 -43.70 -13.87 -22.64
C MET A 7 -42.89 -15.17 -22.59
N GLY A 8 -42.79 -15.81 -23.76
CA GLY A 8 -41.58 -16.44 -24.27
C GLY A 8 -40.98 -17.61 -23.49
N ALA A 9 -41.32 -18.82 -23.92
CA ALA A 9 -40.49 -20.00 -23.73
C ALA A 9 -39.10 -19.76 -24.35
N GLY A 10 -38.05 -19.95 -23.55
CA GLY A 10 -36.67 -19.80 -24.01
C GLY A 10 -35.60 -19.83 -22.91
N PHE A 11 -35.86 -20.43 -21.75
CA PHE A 11 -34.79 -20.77 -20.80
C PHE A 11 -34.19 -22.11 -21.21
N MET A 12 -33.25 -22.07 -22.16
CA MET A 12 -32.23 -23.11 -22.24
C MET A 12 -31.55 -23.17 -20.87
N ALA A 13 -31.58 -24.35 -20.26
CA ALA A 13 -30.88 -24.64 -19.02
C ALA A 13 -29.43 -24.14 -19.13
N GLN A 14 -29.08 -23.11 -18.36
CA GLN A 14 -27.69 -22.78 -18.11
C GLN A 14 -27.05 -24.02 -17.47
N PRO A 15 -26.05 -24.64 -18.11
CA PRO A 15 -25.38 -25.77 -17.49
C PRO A 15 -24.70 -25.27 -16.22
N ALA A 16 -24.88 -26.04 -15.16
CA ALA A 16 -24.31 -25.83 -13.85
C ALA A 16 -22.89 -25.23 -13.93
N LEU A 17 -22.71 -24.10 -13.24
CA LEU A 17 -21.43 -23.55 -12.84
C LEU A 17 -20.63 -24.64 -12.10
N MET A 18 -19.93 -25.47 -12.85
CA MET A 18 -18.69 -26.09 -12.40
C MET A 18 -17.74 -24.93 -12.13
N MET A 19 -17.72 -24.43 -10.90
CA MET A 19 -16.58 -23.67 -10.41
C MET A 19 -15.37 -24.60 -10.50
N SER A 20 -14.66 -24.57 -11.62
CA SER A 20 -13.44 -25.34 -11.76
C SER A 20 -12.46 -24.84 -10.70
N SER A 21 -11.83 -25.77 -9.99
CA SER A 21 -10.85 -25.55 -8.93
C SER A 21 -9.63 -24.69 -9.35
N ASP A 22 -9.57 -24.29 -10.62
CA ASP A 22 -8.49 -23.55 -11.26
C ASP A 22 -8.78 -22.05 -11.41
N THR A 23 -9.95 -21.57 -10.95
CA THR A 23 -10.31 -20.15 -11.00
C THR A 23 -10.47 -19.54 -9.61
N ILE A 24 -10.04 -18.28 -9.46
CA ILE A 24 -10.19 -17.45 -8.25
C ILE A 24 -11.02 -16.24 -8.65
N PHE A 25 -12.23 -16.12 -8.10
CA PHE A 25 -13.18 -15.04 -8.44
C PHE A 25 -13.39 -14.85 -9.95
N GLY A 26 -13.44 -15.95 -10.71
CA GLY A 26 -13.61 -15.94 -12.16
C GLY A 26 -12.33 -15.68 -12.97
N PHE A 27 -11.18 -15.49 -12.33
CA PHE A 27 -9.88 -15.37 -13.00
C PHE A 27 -9.10 -16.70 -12.94
N PRO A 28 -8.36 -17.08 -13.99
CA PRO A 28 -7.47 -18.24 -13.92
C PRO A 28 -6.40 -18.04 -12.85
N LYS A 29 -6.18 -19.06 -12.02
CA LYS A 29 -5.22 -19.02 -10.89
C LYS A 29 -3.78 -18.87 -11.35
N TYR A 30 -3.42 -19.50 -12.47
CA TYR A 30 -2.14 -19.36 -13.14
C TYR A 30 -2.39 -19.25 -14.66
N PRO A 31 -2.49 -18.02 -15.21
CA PRO A 31 -2.56 -17.82 -16.66
C PRO A 31 -1.21 -18.15 -17.32
N PRO A 32 -1.14 -18.21 -18.66
CA PRO A 32 0.13 -18.35 -19.38
C PRO A 32 1.16 -17.34 -18.90
N PHE A 33 2.36 -17.81 -18.58
CA PHE A 33 3.38 -16.98 -17.97
C PHE A 33 3.87 -15.88 -18.93
N ARG A 34 4.05 -14.69 -18.36
CA ARG A 34 4.59 -13.53 -19.07
C ARG A 34 5.54 -12.78 -18.14
N LEU A 35 6.81 -12.76 -18.54
CA LEU A 35 7.88 -12.14 -17.77
C LEU A 35 7.63 -10.64 -17.55
N ASN A 36 7.87 -10.17 -16.32
CA ASN A 36 7.72 -8.77 -15.88
C ASN A 36 6.30 -8.19 -16.05
N SER A 37 5.30 -9.03 -16.23
CA SER A 37 3.89 -8.61 -16.32
C SER A 37 3.10 -9.05 -15.09
N PRO A 38 2.02 -8.33 -14.73
CA PRO A 38 1.16 -8.73 -13.62
C PRO A 38 0.40 -10.02 -13.95
N ARG A 39 0.25 -10.89 -12.93
CA ARG A 39 -0.50 -12.16 -13.05
C ARG A 39 -1.99 -11.95 -13.34
N PHE A 40 -2.59 -10.93 -12.72
CA PHE A 40 -4.01 -10.65 -12.84
C PHE A 40 -4.28 -9.41 -13.71
N PRO A 41 -5.43 -9.34 -14.40
CA PRO A 41 -5.79 -8.20 -15.25
C PRO A 41 -5.85 -6.89 -14.46
N GLN A 42 -5.20 -5.83 -14.96
CA GLN A 42 -5.19 -4.52 -14.27
C GLN A 42 -6.37 -3.62 -14.63
N GLU A 43 -7.15 -3.97 -15.66
CA GLU A 43 -8.33 -3.21 -16.09
C GLU A 43 -9.49 -3.30 -15.07
N THR A 44 -9.60 -4.44 -14.39
CA THR A 44 -10.69 -4.68 -13.43
C THR A 44 -10.25 -4.38 -12.01
N PHE A 45 -11.22 -3.94 -11.18
CA PHE A 45 -10.97 -3.72 -9.76
C PHE A 45 -10.49 -5.00 -9.05
N LEU A 46 -11.19 -6.13 -9.27
CA LEU A 46 -10.84 -7.40 -8.63
C LEU A 46 -9.46 -7.91 -9.06
N GLY A 47 -9.09 -7.71 -10.33
CA GLY A 47 -7.75 -8.09 -10.80
C GLY A 47 -6.64 -7.24 -10.18
N ARG A 48 -6.85 -5.93 -10.02
CA ARG A 48 -5.93 -5.05 -9.24
C ARG A 48 -5.85 -5.49 -7.78
N TYR A 49 -6.98 -5.79 -7.16
CA TYR A 49 -7.03 -6.26 -5.78
C TYR A 49 -6.22 -7.55 -5.57
N LEU A 50 -6.45 -8.56 -6.42
CA LEU A 50 -5.70 -9.81 -6.38
C LEU A 50 -4.20 -9.61 -6.67
N HIS A 51 -3.86 -8.68 -7.56
CA HIS A 51 -2.47 -8.28 -7.79
C HIS A 51 -1.83 -7.67 -6.54
N TYR A 52 -2.52 -6.76 -5.86
CA TYR A 52 -2.02 -6.19 -4.60
C TYR A 52 -1.83 -7.26 -3.52
N LEU A 53 -2.76 -8.22 -3.40
CA LEU A 53 -2.61 -9.36 -2.47
C LEU A 53 -1.36 -10.20 -2.76
N ASP A 54 -0.98 -10.34 -4.03
CA ASP A 54 0.29 -10.99 -4.37
C ASP A 54 1.50 -10.16 -3.95
N VAL A 55 1.47 -8.86 -4.17
CA VAL A 55 2.57 -7.95 -3.84
C VAL A 55 2.82 -7.86 -2.32
N VAL A 56 1.76 -7.88 -1.52
CA VAL A 56 1.86 -7.78 -0.05
C VAL A 56 1.90 -9.13 0.67
N ASP A 57 2.09 -10.24 -0.04
CA ASP A 57 2.06 -11.58 0.53
C ASP A 57 3.23 -11.79 1.54
N PRO A 58 2.93 -11.92 2.85
CA PRO A 58 3.95 -12.03 3.89
C PRO A 58 4.72 -13.35 3.84
N SER A 59 4.21 -14.39 3.16
CA SER A 59 4.92 -15.67 3.02
C SER A 59 6.29 -15.50 2.35
N THR A 60 6.45 -14.47 1.53
CA THR A 60 7.71 -14.14 0.85
C THR A 60 8.80 -13.69 1.83
N LEU A 61 8.45 -13.20 3.02
CA LEU A 61 9.41 -12.80 4.06
C LEU A 61 10.24 -13.99 4.58
N PHE A 62 9.62 -15.19 4.60
CA PHE A 62 10.25 -16.42 5.08
C PHE A 62 11.03 -17.16 3.98
N THR A 63 11.26 -16.52 2.83
CA THR A 63 12.01 -17.11 1.72
C THR A 63 13.51 -17.12 2.02
N SER A 64 14.13 -18.29 1.90
CA SER A 64 15.58 -18.45 2.06
C SER A 64 16.36 -17.89 0.86
N ASN A 65 17.63 -17.52 1.07
CA ASN A 65 18.52 -17.05 0.00
C ASN A 65 18.67 -18.09 -1.12
N LYS A 66 18.71 -19.38 -0.77
CA LYS A 66 18.79 -20.48 -1.74
C LYS A 66 17.57 -20.48 -2.68
N ARG A 67 16.37 -20.40 -2.12
CA ARG A 67 15.13 -20.39 -2.89
C ARG A 67 14.99 -19.15 -3.77
N LEU A 68 15.52 -18.01 -3.32
CA LEU A 68 15.62 -16.80 -4.14
C LEU A 68 16.54 -17.02 -5.35
N GLN A 69 17.74 -17.58 -5.14
CA GLN A 69 18.69 -17.86 -6.22
C GLN A 69 18.11 -18.86 -7.23
N GLU A 70 17.48 -19.93 -6.77
CA GLU A 70 16.77 -20.90 -7.63
C GLU A 70 15.67 -20.21 -8.46
N SER A 71 14.90 -19.30 -7.85
CA SER A 71 13.85 -18.55 -8.55
C SER A 71 14.41 -17.62 -9.62
N VAL A 72 15.53 -16.94 -9.33
CA VAL A 72 16.22 -16.07 -10.30
C VAL A 72 16.77 -16.90 -11.46
N GLN A 73 17.43 -18.02 -11.16
CA GLN A 73 17.98 -18.92 -12.17
C GLN A 73 16.88 -19.47 -13.09
N LEU A 74 15.75 -19.91 -12.51
CA LEU A 74 14.61 -20.42 -13.27
C LEU A 74 14.09 -19.41 -14.30
N LEU A 75 14.00 -18.14 -13.90
CA LEU A 75 13.56 -17.06 -14.79
C LEU A 75 14.60 -16.72 -15.87
N GLN A 76 15.89 -16.83 -15.56
CA GLN A 76 16.96 -16.68 -16.55
C GLN A 76 16.97 -17.81 -17.57
N ASP A 77 16.75 -19.05 -17.12
CA ASP A 77 16.67 -20.22 -18.00
C ASP A 77 15.42 -20.16 -18.89
N TYR A 78 14.33 -19.60 -18.38
CA TYR A 78 13.12 -19.32 -19.17
C TYR A 78 13.38 -18.28 -20.26
N GLN A 79 14.10 -17.19 -19.93
CA GLN A 79 14.50 -16.19 -20.94
C GLN A 79 15.38 -16.78 -22.04
N LYS A 80 16.22 -17.76 -21.70
CA LYS A 80 17.08 -18.48 -22.66
C LYS A 80 16.33 -19.56 -23.45
N GLY A 81 15.05 -19.81 -23.15
CA GLY A 81 14.24 -20.85 -23.78
C GLY A 81 14.59 -22.27 -23.34
N VAL A 82 15.34 -22.44 -22.24
CA VAL A 82 15.83 -23.74 -21.76
C VAL A 82 14.98 -24.29 -20.60
N ALA A 83 14.20 -23.44 -19.92
CA ALA A 83 13.39 -23.87 -18.78
C ALA A 83 12.26 -24.83 -19.19
N LYS A 84 12.22 -26.00 -18.53
CA LYS A 84 11.11 -26.97 -18.58
C LYS A 84 10.18 -26.82 -17.37
N ALA A 85 9.85 -25.59 -17.00
CA ALA A 85 9.05 -25.28 -15.83
C ALA A 85 7.58 -25.04 -16.21
N THR A 86 6.68 -25.33 -15.28
CA THR A 86 5.25 -25.01 -15.42
C THR A 86 5.01 -23.52 -15.25
N ASP A 87 3.93 -22.98 -15.84
CA ASP A 87 3.54 -21.57 -15.65
C ASP A 87 3.39 -21.20 -14.17
N GLN A 88 2.90 -22.14 -13.35
CA GLN A 88 2.77 -21.97 -11.90
C GLN A 88 4.13 -21.73 -11.22
N GLU A 89 5.16 -22.49 -11.60
CA GLU A 89 6.51 -22.34 -11.05
C GLU A 89 7.13 -21.01 -11.48
N LEU A 90 6.92 -20.62 -12.74
CA LEU A 90 7.40 -19.33 -13.27
C LEU A 90 6.73 -18.14 -12.58
N TRP A 91 5.41 -18.18 -12.37
CA TRP A 91 4.69 -17.14 -11.61
C TRP A 91 5.16 -17.05 -10.16
N ARG A 92 5.40 -18.19 -9.50
CA ARG A 92 5.94 -18.22 -8.13
C ARG A 92 7.35 -17.66 -8.07
N ALA A 93 8.21 -18.04 -9.00
CA ALA A 93 9.58 -17.53 -9.08
C ALA A 93 9.59 -16.01 -9.34
N GLN A 94 8.72 -15.52 -10.22
CA GLN A 94 8.57 -14.09 -10.48
C GLN A 94 8.10 -13.35 -9.23
N LYS A 95 7.09 -13.87 -8.52
CA LYS A 95 6.62 -13.31 -7.26
C LYS A 95 7.74 -13.20 -6.23
N ILE A 96 8.55 -14.26 -6.06
CA ILE A 96 9.70 -14.26 -5.14
C ILE A 96 10.74 -13.21 -5.55
N LYS A 97 11.11 -13.17 -6.84
CA LYS A 97 12.08 -12.20 -7.36
C LYS A 97 11.60 -10.77 -7.12
N GLN A 98 10.36 -10.45 -7.48
CA GLN A 98 9.77 -9.11 -7.35
C GLN A 98 9.56 -8.68 -5.90
N ALA A 99 9.27 -9.62 -4.99
CA ALA A 99 9.07 -9.30 -3.58
C ALA A 99 10.37 -9.02 -2.82
N ILE A 100 11.52 -9.53 -3.30
CA ILE A 100 12.78 -9.51 -2.56
C ILE A 100 13.84 -8.63 -3.21
N LEU A 101 13.89 -8.57 -4.54
CA LEU A 101 14.88 -7.79 -5.29
C LEU A 101 14.26 -6.51 -5.81
N HIS A 102 14.98 -5.40 -5.68
CA HIS A 102 14.59 -4.13 -6.28
C HIS A 102 14.61 -4.25 -7.81
N PRO A 103 13.58 -3.74 -8.54
CA PRO A 103 13.50 -3.88 -10.00
C PRO A 103 14.66 -3.21 -10.74
N ASP A 104 15.09 -2.03 -10.28
CA ASP A 104 16.13 -1.24 -10.96
C ASP A 104 17.57 -1.63 -10.55
N THR A 105 17.85 -1.81 -9.25
CA THR A 105 19.22 -2.11 -8.77
C THR A 105 19.52 -3.61 -8.73
N GLY A 106 18.50 -4.47 -8.68
CA GLY A 106 18.66 -5.91 -8.48
C GLY A 106 19.11 -6.30 -7.07
N GLU A 107 19.25 -5.33 -6.16
CA GLU A 107 19.70 -5.57 -4.80
C GLU A 107 18.58 -6.07 -3.89
N LYS A 108 18.98 -6.76 -2.83
CA LYS A 108 18.05 -7.37 -1.89
C LYS A 108 17.50 -6.31 -0.93
N VAL A 109 16.19 -6.11 -0.98
CA VAL A 109 15.48 -5.24 -0.04
C VAL A 109 15.40 -5.92 1.33
N LEU A 110 15.65 -5.15 2.39
CA LEU A 110 15.54 -5.64 3.77
C LEU A 110 14.10 -6.07 4.09
N PRO A 111 13.87 -7.19 4.81
CA PRO A 111 12.53 -7.75 5.02
C PRO A 111 11.49 -6.76 5.57
N PRO A 112 11.80 -5.89 6.56
CA PRO A 112 10.83 -4.92 7.07
C PRO A 112 10.39 -3.88 6.03
N PHE A 113 11.20 -3.63 5.01
CA PHE A 113 10.94 -2.58 4.02
C PHE A 113 10.42 -3.12 2.68
N ARG A 114 10.22 -4.44 2.56
CA ARG A 114 9.54 -5.04 1.41
C ARG A 114 8.06 -4.71 1.46
N MET A 115 7.39 -4.66 0.30
CA MET A 115 5.93 -4.56 0.26
C MET A 115 5.24 -5.70 1.02
N SER A 116 5.83 -6.90 1.05
CA SER A 116 5.35 -8.02 1.89
C SER A 116 5.58 -7.83 3.40
N GLY A 117 6.50 -6.95 3.78
CA GLY A 117 6.77 -6.54 5.16
C GLY A 117 5.84 -5.44 5.67
N PHE A 118 5.24 -4.66 4.77
CA PHE A 118 4.44 -3.48 5.11
C PHE A 118 3.33 -3.78 6.13
N VAL A 119 2.55 -4.82 5.89
CA VAL A 119 1.46 -5.23 6.79
C VAL A 119 1.97 -5.79 8.12
N PRO A 120 2.83 -6.84 8.15
CA PRO A 120 3.25 -7.45 9.42
C PRO A 120 4.10 -6.52 10.30
N PHE A 121 4.98 -5.71 9.72
CA PHE A 121 5.80 -4.77 10.50
C PHE A 121 5.05 -3.48 10.82
N GLY A 122 4.23 -2.96 9.89
CA GLY A 122 3.38 -1.80 10.13
C GLY A 122 2.33 -2.06 11.22
N TRP A 123 1.81 -3.28 11.31
CA TRP A 123 0.89 -3.69 12.38
C TRP A 123 1.46 -3.48 13.78
N ILE A 124 2.75 -3.75 13.98
CA ILE A 124 3.43 -3.54 15.28
C ILE A 124 3.37 -2.06 15.66
N THR A 125 3.69 -1.19 14.70
CA THR A 125 3.69 0.26 14.92
C THR A 125 2.28 0.81 15.16
N VAL A 126 1.30 0.38 14.37
CA VAL A 126 -0.11 0.78 14.55
C VAL A 126 -0.65 0.32 15.90
N THR A 127 -0.32 -0.89 16.33
CA THR A 127 -0.70 -1.40 17.65
C THR A 127 -0.13 -0.50 18.75
N GLY A 128 1.13 -0.09 18.64
CA GLY A 128 1.76 0.86 19.55
C GLY A 128 1.05 2.22 19.62
N MET A 129 0.57 2.71 18.48
CA MET A 129 -0.22 3.96 18.39
C MET A 129 -1.62 3.85 19.00
N LEU A 130 -2.20 2.65 19.05
CA LEU A 130 -3.54 2.39 19.56
C LEU A 130 -3.59 2.01 21.04
N LEU A 131 -2.44 1.94 21.72
CA LEU A 131 -2.39 1.65 23.15
C LEU A 131 -3.15 2.74 23.95
N PRO A 132 -3.99 2.34 24.93
CA PRO A 132 -4.74 3.30 25.74
C PRO A 132 -3.81 4.10 26.66
N ASN A 133 -4.18 5.34 26.95
CA ASN A 133 -3.44 6.27 27.82
C ASN A 133 -1.94 6.42 27.47
N PRO A 134 -1.59 6.71 26.20
CA PRO A 134 -0.20 6.89 25.84
C PRO A 134 0.37 8.16 26.50
N SER A 135 1.58 8.06 27.04
CA SER A 135 2.32 9.25 27.47
C SER A 135 2.75 10.06 26.24
N TRP A 136 2.99 11.37 26.42
CA TRP A 136 3.49 12.24 25.35
C TRP A 136 4.75 11.70 24.65
N PRO A 137 5.77 11.17 25.36
CA PRO A 137 6.93 10.55 24.72
C PRO A 137 6.57 9.31 23.89
N THR A 138 5.68 8.44 24.40
CA THR A 138 5.22 7.25 23.70
C THR A 138 4.51 7.61 22.40
N LEU A 139 3.68 8.65 22.41
CA LEU A 139 3.01 9.19 21.22
C LEU A 139 4.01 9.66 20.16
N LEU A 140 5.03 10.42 20.56
CA LEU A 140 6.07 10.91 19.65
C LEU A 140 6.89 9.76 19.07
N PHE A 141 7.27 8.79 19.90
CA PHE A 141 8.03 7.62 19.48
C PHE A 141 7.29 6.80 18.40
N TRP A 142 6.03 6.44 18.65
CA TRP A 142 5.27 5.63 17.70
C TRP A 142 4.93 6.38 16.42
N GLN A 143 4.68 7.69 16.51
CA GLN A 143 4.50 8.51 15.30
C GLN A 143 5.77 8.60 14.47
N TRP A 144 6.91 8.85 15.12
CA TRP A 144 8.20 8.87 14.44
C TRP A 144 8.53 7.51 13.81
N MET A 145 8.28 6.40 14.52
CA MET A 145 8.47 5.05 14.00
C MET A 145 7.57 4.79 12.79
N ASN A 146 6.29 5.14 12.87
CA ASN A 146 5.33 4.96 11.78
C ASN A 146 5.77 5.71 10.53
N GLN A 147 6.14 6.97 10.70
CA GLN A 147 6.63 7.78 9.61
C GLN A 147 7.90 7.17 9.02
N SER A 148 8.90 6.84 9.85
CA SER A 148 10.17 6.25 9.42
C SER A 148 9.96 4.95 8.63
N HIS A 149 9.08 4.07 9.10
CA HIS A 149 8.75 2.84 8.40
C HIS A 149 8.15 3.10 7.01
N ASN A 150 7.15 3.99 6.92
CA ASN A 150 6.54 4.37 5.65
C ASN A 150 7.57 5.00 4.69
N ALA A 151 8.51 5.79 5.20
CA ALA A 151 9.58 6.40 4.41
C ALA A 151 10.54 5.36 3.83
N CYS A 152 10.98 4.40 4.67
CA CYS A 152 11.89 3.34 4.25
C CYS A 152 11.21 2.39 3.25
N VAL A 153 9.95 2.02 3.47
CA VAL A 153 9.17 1.20 2.52
C VAL A 153 9.02 1.94 1.19
N ASN A 154 8.66 3.22 1.21
CA ASN A 154 8.58 4.01 -0.02
C ASN A 154 9.94 4.14 -0.70
N TYR A 155 11.01 4.36 0.04
CA TYR A 155 12.36 4.45 -0.52
C TYR A 155 12.81 3.14 -1.16
N ALA A 156 12.57 2.01 -0.50
CA ALA A 156 13.02 0.70 -0.92
C ALA A 156 12.19 0.11 -2.09
N ASN A 157 11.01 0.66 -2.37
CA ASN A 157 10.13 0.19 -3.43
C ASN A 157 9.79 1.30 -4.45
N ARG A 158 10.44 2.47 -4.38
CA ARG A 158 10.22 3.54 -5.37
C ARG A 158 10.76 3.10 -6.72
N ASN A 159 10.01 3.39 -7.78
CA ASN A 159 10.58 3.38 -9.12
C ASN A 159 11.66 4.48 -9.20
N ALA A 160 12.88 4.15 -9.65
CA ALA A 160 13.98 5.10 -9.75
C ALA A 160 13.64 6.34 -10.61
N THR A 161 12.64 6.23 -11.48
CA THR A 161 12.20 7.28 -12.40
C THR A 161 11.37 8.40 -11.77
N GLN A 162 10.90 8.28 -10.52
CA GLN A 162 10.01 9.29 -9.90
C GLN A 162 10.63 10.02 -8.70
N ARG A 163 11.92 10.39 -8.80
CA ARG A 163 12.69 10.97 -7.69
C ARG A 163 12.11 12.27 -7.08
N PHE A 164 11.32 13.04 -7.82
CA PHE A 164 10.84 14.37 -7.39
C PHE A 164 9.32 14.54 -7.30
N VAL A 165 8.54 13.55 -7.74
CA VAL A 165 7.06 13.58 -7.70
C VAL A 165 6.46 13.34 -6.29
N PRO A 166 7.03 12.47 -5.42
CA PRO A 166 6.40 12.10 -4.16
C PRO A 166 6.25 13.25 -3.17
N LEU A 167 7.26 14.13 -3.06
CA LEU A 167 7.25 15.22 -2.07
C LEU A 167 6.09 16.22 -2.30
N PRO A 168 5.96 16.84 -3.49
CA PRO A 168 4.83 17.73 -3.76
C PRO A 168 3.48 17.02 -3.67
N ALA A 169 3.39 15.78 -4.17
CA ALA A 169 2.14 15.02 -4.18
C ALA A 169 1.67 14.66 -2.75
N THR A 170 2.58 14.15 -1.90
CA THR A 170 2.27 13.76 -0.52
C THR A 170 1.95 14.97 0.34
N SER A 171 2.69 16.07 0.21
CA SER A 171 2.40 17.31 0.95
C SER A 171 1.02 17.87 0.54
N LEU A 172 0.73 17.93 -0.77
CA LEU A 172 -0.56 18.42 -1.26
C LEU A 172 -1.73 17.54 -0.80
N ALA A 173 -1.61 16.22 -0.96
CA ALA A 173 -2.64 15.28 -0.53
C ALA A 173 -2.90 15.36 0.98
N SER A 174 -1.84 15.48 1.79
CA SER A 174 -1.94 15.61 3.25
C SER A 174 -2.63 16.92 3.66
N SER A 175 -2.26 18.03 3.02
CA SER A 175 -2.91 19.33 3.25
C SER A 175 -4.38 19.32 2.87
N LEU A 176 -4.73 18.77 1.70
CA LEU A 176 -6.11 18.64 1.26
C LEU A 176 -6.94 17.76 2.20
N ASN A 177 -6.38 16.65 2.68
CA ASN A 177 -7.07 15.78 3.64
C ASN A 177 -7.45 16.52 4.92
N VAL A 178 -6.54 17.32 5.49
CA VAL A 178 -6.81 18.12 6.70
C VAL A 178 -7.92 19.15 6.45
N VAL A 179 -7.84 19.87 5.33
CA VAL A 179 -8.84 20.89 4.99
C VAL A 179 -10.21 20.25 4.80
N CYS A 180 -10.29 19.10 4.14
CA CYS A 180 -11.54 18.36 3.96
C CYS A 180 -12.11 17.84 5.29
N MET A 181 -11.28 17.20 6.12
CA MET A 181 -11.70 16.64 7.41
C MET A 181 -12.17 17.72 8.39
N ARG A 182 -11.52 18.89 8.38
CA ARG A 182 -11.81 20.02 9.26
C ARG A 182 -12.67 21.10 8.59
N TRP A 183 -13.33 20.76 7.49
CA TRP A 183 -14.16 21.71 6.73
C TRP A 183 -15.33 22.26 7.56
N ALA A 184 -15.91 21.43 8.43
CA ALA A 184 -16.98 21.84 9.33
C ALA A 184 -16.49 22.94 10.30
N GLU A 185 -15.29 22.78 10.88
CA GLU A 185 -14.71 23.76 11.80
C GLU A 185 -14.51 25.13 11.14
N LEU A 186 -14.12 25.16 9.85
CA LEU A 186 -14.02 26.41 9.09
C LEU A 186 -15.37 27.10 8.87
N ARG A 187 -16.46 26.33 8.75
CA ARG A 187 -17.81 26.86 8.54
C ARG A 187 -18.49 27.30 9.83
N THR A 188 -18.44 26.46 10.87
CA THR A 188 -19.19 26.67 12.12
C THR A 188 -18.35 27.34 13.21
N GLY A 189 -17.02 27.22 13.14
CA GLY A 189 -16.10 27.65 14.20
C GLY A 189 -15.81 26.55 15.21
N ILE A 190 -14.86 26.82 16.11
CA ILE A 190 -14.47 25.94 17.22
C ILE A 190 -14.76 26.60 18.57
N GLU A 191 -14.99 25.79 19.60
CA GLU A 191 -15.13 26.27 20.98
C GLU A 191 -13.80 26.82 21.51
N VAL A 192 -13.86 27.99 22.14
CA VAL A 192 -12.73 28.66 22.77
C VAL A 192 -12.89 28.55 24.28
N TYR A 193 -11.82 28.12 24.95
CA TYR A 193 -11.82 27.88 26.39
C TYR A 193 -11.03 28.96 27.12
N GLU A 194 -11.53 29.38 28.28
CA GLU A 194 -10.82 30.20 29.25
C GLU A 194 -9.80 29.33 29.99
N LYS A 195 -8.79 29.93 30.66
CA LYS A 195 -7.77 29.20 31.42
C LYS A 195 -8.33 28.28 32.51
N GLY A 196 -9.56 28.51 32.96
CA GLY A 196 -10.29 27.66 33.92
C GLY A 196 -11.11 26.52 33.30
N GLY A 197 -10.98 26.25 31.99
CA GLY A 197 -11.69 25.16 31.30
C GLY A 197 -13.14 25.44 30.92
N ARG A 198 -13.65 26.65 31.19
CA ARG A 198 -15.01 27.07 30.79
C ARG A 198 -15.03 27.53 29.33
N VAL A 199 -16.05 27.12 28.58
CA VAL A 199 -16.29 27.58 27.20
C VAL A 199 -16.70 29.06 27.21
N VAL A 200 -15.94 29.90 26.52
CA VAL A 200 -16.18 31.34 26.37
C VAL A 200 -17.10 31.61 25.17
N GLY A 201 -17.04 30.77 24.14
CA GLY A 201 -17.87 30.87 22.95
C GLY A 201 -17.28 30.13 21.75
N VAL A 202 -17.90 30.29 20.59
CA VAL A 202 -17.47 29.68 19.32
C VAL A 202 -16.78 30.73 18.44
N SER A 203 -15.58 30.44 17.94
CA SER A 203 -14.80 31.36 17.11
C SER A 203 -14.41 30.73 15.77
N LYS A 204 -14.77 31.42 14.67
CA LYS A 204 -14.33 31.06 13.32
C LYS A 204 -12.89 31.50 13.04
N VAL A 205 -12.43 32.57 13.69
CA VAL A 205 -11.05 33.05 13.55
C VAL A 205 -10.08 32.06 14.17
N ALA A 206 -10.40 31.55 15.37
CA ALA A 206 -9.62 30.51 16.02
C ALA A 206 -9.62 29.21 15.20
N ALA A 207 -10.76 28.84 14.60
CA ALA A 207 -10.85 27.67 13.72
C ALA A 207 -9.95 27.82 12.49
N LYS A 208 -9.98 28.99 11.83
CA LYS A 208 -9.13 29.27 10.67
C LYS A 208 -7.65 29.17 11.03
N GLN A 209 -7.24 29.73 12.16
CA GLN A 209 -5.86 29.64 12.65
C GLN A 209 -5.46 28.19 12.92
N ALA A 210 -6.26 27.45 13.70
CA ALA A 210 -5.99 26.06 14.05
C ALA A 210 -5.89 25.14 12.83
N VAL A 211 -6.78 25.30 11.85
CA VAL A 211 -6.74 24.52 10.61
C VAL A 211 -5.53 24.91 9.76
N THR A 212 -5.17 26.19 9.69
CA THR A 212 -3.99 26.66 8.94
C THR A 212 -2.70 26.10 9.55
N ASP A 213 -2.54 26.21 10.87
CA ASP A 213 -1.36 25.68 11.57
C ASP A 213 -1.24 24.17 11.39
N THR A 214 -2.36 23.44 11.49
CA THR A 214 -2.38 21.99 11.26
C THR A 214 -2.03 21.65 9.81
N THR A 215 -2.55 22.40 8.85
CA THR A 215 -2.30 22.21 7.41
C THR A 215 -0.83 22.45 7.08
N LEU A 216 -0.22 23.49 7.65
CA LEU A 216 1.20 23.81 7.48
C LEU A 216 2.08 22.71 8.06
N VAL A 217 1.84 22.29 9.31
CA VAL A 217 2.59 21.19 9.92
C VAL A 217 2.50 19.94 9.06
N ARG A 218 1.31 19.61 8.53
CA ARG A 218 1.09 18.43 7.68
C ARG A 218 1.71 18.56 6.28
N ALA A 219 1.90 19.77 5.76
CA ALA A 219 2.62 20.00 4.51
C ALA A 219 4.12 19.75 4.67
N PHE A 220 4.70 20.10 5.82
CA PHE A 220 6.14 20.01 6.09
C PHE A 220 6.58 18.73 6.79
N LEU A 221 5.70 18.05 7.53
CA LEU A 221 6.02 16.80 8.23
C LEU A 221 6.66 15.73 7.31
N PRO A 222 6.23 15.56 6.04
CA PRO A 222 6.85 14.59 5.14
C PRO A 222 8.25 14.97 4.66
N VAL A 223 8.68 16.23 4.81
CA VAL A 223 9.92 16.75 4.20
C VAL A 223 11.17 16.11 4.81
N PRO A 224 11.42 16.16 6.14
CA PRO A 224 12.58 15.49 6.73
C PRO A 224 12.51 13.98 6.49
N LEU A 225 11.29 13.44 6.50
CA LEU A 225 11.04 12.03 6.40
C LEU A 225 11.38 11.45 5.02
N LEU A 226 10.96 12.12 3.94
CA LEU A 226 11.20 11.66 2.58
C LEU A 226 12.60 12.02 2.08
N LEU A 227 13.27 13.00 2.70
CA LEU A 227 14.65 13.37 2.40
C LEU A 227 15.68 12.57 3.21
N ALA A 228 15.38 12.14 4.44
CA ALA A 228 16.33 11.43 5.28
C ALA A 228 16.81 10.09 4.68
N PRO A 229 15.96 9.16 4.19
CA PRO A 229 16.44 7.92 3.59
C PRO A 229 17.35 8.13 2.37
N PRO A 230 17.01 8.99 1.38
CA PRO A 230 17.93 9.34 0.30
C PRO A 230 19.26 9.97 0.75
N CYS A 231 19.27 10.70 1.87
CA CYS A 231 20.48 11.34 2.39
C CYS A 231 21.35 10.38 3.22
N ILE A 232 20.76 9.38 3.88
CA ILE A 232 21.47 8.48 4.80
C ILE A 232 21.94 7.20 4.08
N MET A 233 21.15 6.67 3.15
CA MET A 233 21.46 5.40 2.47
C MET A 233 22.81 5.39 1.74
N PRO A 234 23.28 6.49 1.09
CA PRO A 234 24.63 6.53 0.50
C PRO A 234 25.79 6.37 1.49
N PHE A 235 25.54 6.48 2.80
CA PHE A 235 26.53 6.27 3.85
C PHE A 235 26.46 4.87 4.48
N LEU A 236 25.43 4.07 4.13
CA LEU A 236 25.19 2.72 4.64
C LEU A 236 25.45 1.62 3.60
N GLU A 237 25.53 1.99 2.32
CA GLU A 237 26.04 1.19 1.20
C GLU A 237 27.57 1.34 1.10
#